data_AF-A0A939BD65-F1
#
_entry.id   AF-A0A939BD65-F1
#
_cell.length_a   1.000
_cell.length_b   1.000
_cell.length_c   1.000
_cell.angle_alpha   90.00
_cell.angle_beta   90.00
_cell.angle_gamma   90.00
#
_symmetry.space_group_name_H-M   'P 1'
#
loop_
_entity.id
_entity.type
_entity.pdbx_description
1 polymer ?
#
loop_
_entity_poly.entity_id
_entity_poly.type
_entity_poly.pdbx_seq_one_letter_code
_entity_poly.pdbx_strand_id
1 'polypeptide(L)'
;MTNVNTSEALHVNRTFKSTLFIMLFEDKKNLLELYNAITGKHYADPELLEINTLENAIYMSMKNDVSFLIDGRLSLYEHQSTKNPNLPLRFLLYISHLYSRLTVK
;
A
#
# COMPACT_ATOMS: atom_id res chain seq x y z
N MET A 1 -18.40 -27.99 36.30
CA MET A 1 -17.39 -26.91 36.25
C MET A 1 -16.42 -27.24 35.12
N THR A 2 -16.60 -26.67 33.94
CA THR A 2 -15.74 -26.93 32.76
C THR A 2 -14.68 -25.85 32.67
N ASN A 3 -13.42 -26.23 32.93
CA ASN A 3 -12.24 -25.40 32.69
C ASN A 3 -12.00 -25.33 31.18
N VAL A 4 -12.41 -24.23 30.55
CA VAL A 4 -11.92 -23.85 29.23
C VAL A 4 -10.68 -22.99 29.48
N ASN A 5 -9.50 -23.55 29.24
CA ASN A 5 -8.23 -22.82 29.25
C ASN A 5 -8.21 -21.83 28.09
N THR A 6 -8.71 -20.62 28.32
CA THR A 6 -8.68 -19.50 27.38
C THR A 6 -7.30 -18.84 27.41
N SER A 7 -6.28 -19.44 26.79
CA SER A 7 -4.97 -18.80 26.59
C SER A 7 -4.16 -19.38 25.42
N GLU A 8 -4.79 -19.91 24.38
CA GLU A 8 -4.12 -19.93 23.07
C GLU A 8 -4.27 -18.53 22.48
N ALA A 9 -3.29 -17.67 22.73
CA ALA A 9 -3.17 -16.41 22.02
C ALA A 9 -3.08 -16.74 20.52
N LEU A 10 -4.18 -16.53 19.79
CA LEU A 10 -4.25 -16.70 18.34
C LEU A 10 -3.05 -15.99 17.73
N HIS A 11 -2.08 -16.77 17.24
CA HIS A 11 -0.86 -16.22 16.65
C HIS A 11 -1.22 -15.52 15.33
N VAL A 12 -1.43 -14.22 15.40
CA VAL A 12 -1.82 -13.39 14.25
C VAL A 12 -0.71 -13.42 13.21
N ASN A 13 -0.98 -14.05 12.06
CA ASN A 13 -0.06 -14.05 10.93
C ASN A 13 -0.04 -12.65 10.28
N ARG A 14 0.98 -11.86 10.62
CA ARG A 14 1.16 -10.49 10.12
C ARG A 14 1.43 -10.45 8.61
N THR A 15 2.13 -11.45 8.08
CA THR A 15 2.41 -11.59 6.65
C THR A 15 1.10 -11.69 5.87
N PHE A 16 0.15 -12.50 6.34
CA PHE A 16 -1.16 -12.67 5.71
C PHE A 16 -1.94 -11.34 5.57
N LYS A 17 -1.97 -10.49 6.60
CA LYS A 17 -2.67 -9.20 6.54
C LYS A 17 -2.05 -8.23 5.53
N SER A 18 -0.72 -8.17 5.48
CA SER A 18 -0.02 -7.34 4.50
C SER A 18 -0.26 -7.86 3.08
N THR A 19 -0.32 -9.18 2.88
CA THR A 19 -0.66 -9.77 1.59
C THR A 19 -2.10 -9.44 1.17
N LEU A 20 -3.06 -9.49 2.10
CA LEU A 20 -4.46 -9.15 1.82
C LEU A 20 -4.63 -7.70 1.36
N PHE A 21 -3.88 -6.75 1.93
CA PHE A 21 -3.94 -5.35 1.52
C PHE A 21 -3.59 -5.20 0.02
N ILE A 22 -2.51 -5.85 -0.41
CA ILE A 22 -2.07 -5.83 -1.80
C ILE A 22 -3.12 -6.49 -2.68
N MET A 23 -3.55 -7.70 -2.32
CA MET A 23 -4.56 -8.46 -3.08
C MET A 23 -5.86 -7.66 -3.27
N LEU A 24 -6.28 -6.89 -2.27
CA LEU A 24 -7.50 -6.10 -2.34
C LEU A 24 -7.34 -4.89 -3.27
N PHE A 25 -6.20 -4.20 -3.19
CA PHE A 25 -5.95 -2.94 -3.89
C PHE A 25 -5.15 -3.08 -5.19
N GLU A 26 -4.87 -4.31 -5.63
CA GLU A 26 -4.45 -4.63 -6.99
C GLU A 26 -5.59 -4.36 -8.00
N ASP A 27 -6.84 -4.49 -7.57
CA ASP A 27 -8.01 -4.10 -8.36
C ASP A 27 -8.14 -2.57 -8.39
N LYS A 28 -8.12 -1.99 -9.61
CA LYS A 28 -8.20 -0.54 -9.82
C LYS A 28 -9.46 0.10 -9.23
N LYS A 29 -10.60 -0.59 -9.18
CA LYS A 29 -11.84 -0.02 -8.61
C LYS A 29 -11.69 0.13 -7.10
N ASN A 30 -11.20 -0.91 -6.43
CA ASN A 30 -10.95 -0.87 -4.99
C ASN A 30 -9.89 0.20 -4.65
N LEU A 31 -8.86 0.34 -5.48
CA LEU A 31 -7.84 1.36 -5.32
C LEU A 31 -8.41 2.79 -5.48
N LEU A 32 -9.32 2.99 -6.44
CA LEU A 32 -10.00 4.27 -6.64
C LEU A 32 -10.91 4.62 -5.46
N GLU A 33 -11.64 3.64 -4.92
CA GLU A 33 -12.47 3.81 -3.74
C GLU A 33 -11.63 4.22 -2.52
N LEU A 34 -10.50 3.55 -2.30
CA LEU A 34 -9.56 3.92 -1.24
C LEU A 34 -9.07 5.36 -1.39
N TYR A 35 -8.65 5.73 -2.60
CA TYR A 35 -8.18 7.08 -2.89
C TYR A 35 -9.26 8.13 -2.64
N ASN A 36 -10.49 7.89 -3.11
CA ASN A 36 -11.64 8.76 -2.88
C ASN A 36 -11.93 8.91 -1.38
N ALA A 37 -11.92 7.80 -0.63
CA ALA A 37 -12.19 7.79 0.81
C ALA A 37 -11.14 8.61 1.61
N ILE A 38 -9.86 8.51 1.23
CA ILE A 38 -8.77 9.24 1.91
C ILE A 38 -8.79 10.73 1.56
N THR A 39 -9.08 11.07 0.30
CA THR A 39 -8.94 12.45 -0.20
C THR A 39 -10.25 13.24 -0.19
N GLY A 40 -11.40 12.59 0.04
CA GLY A 40 -12.73 13.19 -0.10
C GLY A 40 -13.13 13.51 -1.53
N LYS A 41 -12.43 12.93 -2.53
CA LYS A 41 -12.75 13.07 -3.95
C LYS A 41 -13.77 12.03 -4.40
N HIS A 42 -14.29 12.21 -5.62
CA HIS A 42 -15.34 11.36 -6.20
C HIS A 42 -15.04 11.01 -7.66
N TYR A 43 -13.87 10.43 -7.93
CA TYR A 43 -13.59 9.88 -9.26
C TYR A 43 -14.42 8.60 -9.48
N ALA A 44 -14.95 8.43 -10.68
CA ALA A 44 -15.79 7.28 -11.06
C ALA A 44 -15.13 6.33 -12.06
N ASP A 45 -14.08 6.79 -12.76
CA ASP A 45 -13.38 6.02 -13.78
C ASP A 45 -12.04 5.47 -13.23
N PRO A 46 -11.93 4.14 -12.99
CA PRO A 46 -10.70 3.50 -12.54
C PRO A 46 -9.56 3.55 -13.55
N GLU A 47 -9.84 3.75 -14.84
CA GLU A 47 -8.80 3.84 -15.87
C GLU A 47 -7.99 5.14 -15.79
N LEU A 48 -8.43 6.10 -14.97
CA LEU A 48 -7.63 7.27 -14.60
C LEU A 48 -6.42 6.92 -13.72
N LEU A 49 -6.38 5.71 -13.15
CA LEU A 49 -5.26 5.22 -12.36
C LEU A 49 -4.19 4.59 -13.24
N GLU A 50 -2.98 5.15 -13.16
CA GLU A 50 -1.76 4.53 -13.66
C GLU A 50 -1.01 3.91 -12.48
N ILE A 51 -1.06 2.58 -12.36
CA ILE A 51 -0.35 1.85 -11.29
C ILE A 51 1.15 1.91 -11.59
N ASN A 52 1.91 2.45 -10.63
CA ASN A 52 3.35 2.68 -10.75
C ASN A 52 4.14 1.90 -9.69
N THR A 53 3.53 0.87 -9.07
CA THR A 53 4.15 0.05 -8.02
C THR A 53 5.52 -0.44 -8.50
N LEU A 54 6.58 -0.12 -7.74
CA LEU A 54 7.96 -0.32 -8.16
C LEU A 54 8.37 -1.79 -8.05
N GLU A 55 8.71 -2.44 -9.17
CA GLU A 55 9.23 -3.83 -9.20
C GLU A 55 10.75 -3.95 -8.93
N ASN A 56 11.41 -2.98 -8.29
CA ASN A 56 12.87 -3.00 -8.15
C ASN A 56 13.35 -3.87 -6.97
N ALA A 57 14.50 -4.55 -7.09
CA ALA A 57 15.04 -5.52 -6.11
C ALA A 57 15.30 -4.95 -4.70
N ILE A 58 15.63 -3.66 -4.60
CA ILE A 58 15.76 -2.95 -3.31
C ILE A 58 14.40 -2.84 -2.61
N TYR A 59 13.33 -2.79 -3.41
CA TYR A 59 11.95 -2.53 -3.00
C TYR A 59 11.07 -3.80 -2.98
N MET A 60 11.55 -4.93 -3.50
CA MET A 60 10.87 -6.24 -3.42
C MET A 60 10.60 -6.72 -1.97
N SER A 61 11.27 -6.15 -0.98
CA SER A 61 11.00 -6.38 0.46
C SER A 61 9.81 -5.55 0.99
N MET A 62 9.38 -4.53 0.25
CA MET A 62 8.22 -3.69 0.50
C MET A 62 7.07 -4.19 -0.36
N LYS A 63 6.49 -5.30 0.06
CA LYS A 63 5.35 -5.85 -0.67
C LYS A 63 4.07 -5.10 -0.34
N ASN A 64 3.98 -4.46 0.82
CA ASN A 64 2.76 -4.02 1.47
C ASN A 64 2.29 -2.59 1.14
N ASP A 65 2.81 -2.02 0.06
CA ASP A 65 2.46 -0.69 -0.44
C ASP A 65 1.89 -0.76 -1.87
N VAL A 66 1.10 0.25 -2.19
CA VAL A 66 0.54 0.48 -3.53
C VAL A 66 0.84 1.91 -3.92
N SER A 67 1.36 2.12 -5.12
CA SER A 67 1.62 3.44 -5.68
C SER A 67 0.97 3.61 -7.05
N PHE A 68 0.43 4.80 -7.28
CA PHE A 68 -0.27 5.11 -8.52
C PHE A 68 -0.31 6.61 -8.80
N LEU A 69 -0.48 6.97 -10.07
CA LEU A 69 -0.76 8.32 -10.51
C LEU A 69 -2.26 8.47 -10.77
N ILE A 70 -2.83 9.60 -10.36
CA ILE A 70 -4.17 10.04 -10.74
C ILE A 70 -4.17 11.56 -10.86
N ASP A 71 -4.65 12.09 -12.00
CA ASP A 71 -4.78 13.54 -12.20
C ASP A 71 -3.46 14.30 -11.93
N GLY A 72 -2.34 13.77 -12.42
CA GLY A 72 -1.00 14.33 -12.21
C GLY A 72 -0.49 14.27 -10.76
N ARG A 73 -1.20 13.60 -9.85
CA ARG A 73 -0.81 13.43 -8.45
C ARG A 73 -0.32 12.03 -8.20
N LEU A 74 0.91 11.94 -7.70
CA LEU A 74 1.48 10.70 -7.23
C LEU A 74 0.95 10.38 -5.84
N SER A 75 0.37 9.19 -5.69
CA SER A 75 -0.18 8.70 -4.43
C SER A 75 0.54 7.42 -4.01
N LEU A 76 0.90 7.34 -2.73
CA LEU A 76 1.52 6.16 -2.11
C LEU A 76 0.71 5.79 -0.87
N TYR A 77 0.25 4.55 -0.81
CA TYR A 77 -0.39 3.99 0.36
C TYR A 77 0.37 2.78 0.85
N GLU A 78 0.51 2.68 2.17
CA GLU A 78 1.18 1.53 2.75
C GLU A 78 0.46 1.03 3.99
N HIS A 79 0.19 -0.28 4.00
CA HIS A 79 -0.40 -0.93 5.15
C HIS A 79 0.69 -1.34 6.15
N GLN A 80 0.60 -0.83 7.39
CA GLN A 80 1.51 -1.19 8.49
C GLN A 80 0.81 -2.11 9.50
N SER A 81 1.16 -3.41 9.47
CA SER A 81 0.70 -4.35 10.49
C SER A 81 1.38 -4.09 11.85
N THR A 82 2.63 -3.59 11.85
CA THR A 82 3.43 -3.20 13.03
C THR A 82 3.92 -1.78 12.85
N LYS A 83 4.15 -1.03 13.94
CA LYS A 83 4.85 0.26 13.84
C LYS A 83 6.23 0.05 13.22
N ASN A 84 6.52 0.78 12.14
CA ASN A 84 7.80 0.77 11.45
C ASN A 84 8.44 2.16 11.52
N PRO A 85 9.48 2.37 12.35
CA PRO A 85 10.13 3.66 12.48
C PRO A 85 10.88 4.11 11.20
N ASN A 86 11.20 3.16 10.30
CA ASN A 86 11.90 3.47 9.05
C ASN A 86 10.97 3.99 7.94
N LEU A 87 9.66 4.07 8.19
CA LEU A 87 8.64 4.51 7.23
C LEU A 87 8.97 5.88 6.59
N PRO A 88 9.40 6.93 7.32
CA PRO A 88 9.69 8.24 6.72
C PRO A 88 10.88 8.20 5.76
N LEU A 89 11.97 7.51 6.12
CA LEU A 89 13.15 7.39 5.27
C LEU A 89 12.82 6.64 3.97
N ARG A 90 12.03 5.58 4.10
CA ARG A 90 11.60 4.76 2.98
C ARG A 90 10.68 5.53 2.02
N PHE A 91 9.78 6.33 2.58
CA PHE A 91 8.93 7.24 1.80
C PHE A 91 9.77 8.25 1.00
N LEU A 92 10.82 8.82 1.61
CA LEU A 92 11.75 9.72 0.92
C LEU A 92 12.44 9.03 -0.27
N LEU A 93 12.95 7.81 -0.08
CA LEU A 93 13.60 7.05 -1.16
C LEU A 93 12.62 6.73 -2.29
N TYR A 94 11.39 6.36 -1.95
CA TYR A 94 10.31 6.09 -2.91
C TYR A 94 10.02 7.30 -3.78
N ILE A 95 9.73 8.44 -3.15
CA ILE A 95 9.44 9.69 -3.85
C ILE A 95 10.62 10.09 -4.74
N SER A 96 11.84 10.01 -4.22
CA SER A 96 13.05 10.36 -4.97
C SER A 96 13.21 9.51 -6.23
N HIS A 97 12.96 8.20 -6.14
CA HIS A 97 13.03 7.29 -7.28
C HIS A 97 11.92 7.55 -8.29
N LEU A 98 10.68 7.76 -7.83
CA LEU A 98 9.53 8.05 -8.70
C LEU A 98 9.74 9.37 -9.48
N TYR A 99 10.21 10.42 -8.81
CA TYR A 99 10.55 11.67 -9.51
C TYR A 99 11.70 11.49 -10.50
N SER A 100 12.74 10.71 -10.14
CA SER A 100 13.83 10.40 -11.07
C SER A 100 13.30 9.77 -12.37
N ARG A 101 12.34 8.83 -12.28
CA ARG A 101 11.70 8.20 -13.45
C ARG A 101 10.92 9.19 -14.32
N LEU A 102 10.29 10.20 -13.72
CA LEU A 102 9.55 11.24 -14.46
C LEU A 102 10.47 12.25 -15.14
N THR A 103 11.66 12.49 -14.60
CA THR A 103 12.62 13.47 -15.13
C THR A 103 13.56 12.92 -16.20
N VAL A 104 13.71 11.60 -16.30
CA VAL A 104 14.51 10.96 -17.35
C VAL A 104 13.69 10.97 -18.64
N LYS A 105 13.93 11.98 -19.49
CA LYS A 105 13.58 11.97 -20.91
C LYS A 105 14.59 11.16 -21.70
#